data_AF-A0AAD5UN21-F1
#
_entry.id   AF-A0AAD5UN21-F1
#
_cell.length_a   1.000
_cell.length_b   1.000
_cell.length_c   1.000
_cell.angle_alpha   90.00
_cell.angle_beta   90.00
_cell.angle_gamma   90.00
#
_symmetry.space_group_name_H-M   'P 1'
#
loop_
_entity.id
_entity.type
_entity.pdbx_description
1 polymer ?
#
loop_
_entity_poly.entity_id
_entity_poly.type
_entity_poly.pdbx_seq_one_letter_code
_entity_poly.pdbx_strand_id
1 'polypeptide(L)'
;MDNLSNLVFLDLYNNYIEKISGLEGLFSLRVLMLGRNKIQLLEGLEHLNKLDILDLHSNRIEKIENIGNLFNLRVLNLEDNLVQEIPTLSGLYSLCELNLKKNKVWTIHENKHLKKLNRVLLGDNKIAVLHGAWSLTIDLENLFGMQNISELCIEQNPITENSNFKTLVVSKMPNLKLLGGKRILDETKRNAIRLLKKEENRKRDLEKRKDFMMEREKYISQIKENWTNKTFNESNVTLVESDPNFGKSAYVELDGTCLHIYGNGIAAITRHESQNITMLHFDFIDMAMVTPFIPVVLKLKNLTKLEFGTCKINQLSQVSIILT
;
A
#
# COMPACT_ATOMS: atom_id res chain seq x y z
N MET A 1 27.61 43.53 -8.24
CA MET A 1 26.94 44.59 -7.46
C MET A 1 27.68 44.80 -6.13
N ASP A 2 28.99 45.02 -6.21
CA ASP A 2 29.88 44.43 -5.19
C ASP A 2 29.99 45.25 -3.89
N ASN A 3 29.42 46.46 -3.89
CA ASN A 3 29.44 47.39 -2.75
C ASN A 3 28.05 47.62 -2.12
N LEU A 4 27.03 46.85 -2.51
CA LEU A 4 25.67 46.97 -1.97
C LEU A 4 25.43 46.05 -0.76
N SER A 5 26.37 46.00 0.18
CA SER A 5 26.37 45.06 1.32
C SER A 5 25.21 45.25 2.31
N ASN A 6 24.55 46.41 2.28
CA ASN A 6 23.39 46.74 3.10
C ASN A 6 22.05 46.53 2.36
N LEU A 7 22.06 46.07 1.10
CA LEU A 7 20.83 45.84 0.34
C LEU A 7 20.04 44.69 0.95
N VAL A 8 18.77 44.95 1.25
CA VAL A 8 17.85 43.99 1.92
C VAL A 8 16.84 43.39 0.94
N PHE A 9 16.47 44.14 -0.09
CA PHE A 9 15.44 43.77 -1.05
C PHE A 9 15.96 44.05 -2.46
N LEU A 10 15.86 43.04 -3.33
CA LEU A 10 16.22 43.15 -4.75
C LEU A 10 15.09 42.57 -5.59
N ASP A 11 14.50 43.42 -6.42
CA ASP A 11 13.46 43.04 -7.37
C ASP A 11 13.97 43.17 -8.81
N LEU A 12 14.01 42.03 -9.49
CA LEU A 12 14.43 41.84 -10.87
C LEU A 12 13.33 41.09 -11.65
N TYR A 13 12.09 41.21 -11.21
CA TYR A 13 10.93 40.61 -11.85
C TYR A 13 10.77 41.07 -13.31
N ASN A 14 10.34 40.13 -14.17
CA ASN A 14 10.00 40.37 -15.57
C ASN A 14 11.15 40.97 -16.39
N ASN A 15 12.30 40.31 -16.34
CA ASN A 15 13.50 40.64 -17.12
C ASN A 15 13.91 39.44 -18.02
N TYR A 16 15.10 39.53 -18.61
CA TYR A 16 15.67 38.49 -19.48
C TYR A 16 16.86 37.77 -18.83
N ILE A 17 16.88 37.65 -17.50
CA ILE A 17 17.98 37.03 -16.77
C ILE A 17 18.00 35.53 -17.06
N GLU A 18 19.14 35.02 -17.52
CA GLU A 18 19.34 33.59 -17.79
C GLU A 18 20.17 32.90 -16.70
N LYS A 19 21.00 33.67 -15.99
CA LYS A 19 21.92 33.20 -14.95
C LYS A 19 21.89 34.13 -13.74
N ILE A 20 21.77 33.53 -12.55
CA ILE A 20 21.92 34.23 -11.28
C ILE A 20 23.43 34.41 -11.03
N SER A 21 23.92 35.65 -11.06
CA SER A 21 25.33 35.98 -10.83
C SER A 21 25.48 37.44 -10.40
N GLY A 22 26.63 37.82 -9.82
CA GLY A 22 26.89 39.20 -9.41
C GLY A 22 26.23 39.59 -8.08
N LEU A 23 25.79 38.60 -7.29
CA LEU A 23 25.12 38.74 -5.99
C LEU A 23 26.07 38.48 -4.80
N GLU A 24 27.35 38.23 -5.04
CA GLU A 24 28.33 37.75 -4.05
C GLU A 24 28.52 38.75 -2.89
N GLY A 25 28.38 40.05 -3.16
CA GLY A 25 28.49 41.11 -2.15
C GLY A 25 27.22 41.40 -1.35
N LEU A 26 26.08 40.75 -1.64
CA LEU A 26 24.77 41.10 -1.08
C LEU A 26 24.44 40.35 0.22
N PHE A 27 25.35 40.36 1.19
CA PHE A 27 25.26 39.57 2.43
C PHE A 27 24.06 39.90 3.33
N SER A 28 23.44 41.08 3.15
CA SER A 28 22.26 41.51 3.93
C SER A 28 20.93 41.22 3.23
N LEU A 29 20.94 40.61 2.04
CA LEU A 29 19.74 40.39 1.26
C LEU A 29 18.78 39.44 1.97
N ARG A 30 17.52 39.87 2.10
CA ARG A 30 16.42 39.13 2.74
C ARG A 30 15.36 38.72 1.73
N VAL A 31 15.14 39.50 0.68
CA VAL A 31 14.13 39.23 -0.35
C VAL A 31 14.76 39.37 -1.73
N LEU A 32 14.64 38.32 -2.54
CA LEU A 32 15.09 38.28 -3.92
C LEU A 32 13.91 37.87 -4.82
N MET A 33 13.48 38.77 -5.69
CA MET A 33 12.43 38.53 -6.68
C MET A 33 13.04 38.41 -8.06
N LEU A 34 12.96 37.21 -8.64
CA LEU A 34 13.49 36.82 -9.94
C LEU A 34 12.41 36.17 -10.82
N GLY A 35 11.13 36.37 -10.49
CA GLY A 35 10.02 35.83 -11.25
C GLY A 35 9.95 36.36 -12.69
N ARG A 36 9.40 35.57 -13.61
CA ARG A 36 9.29 35.89 -15.05
C ARG A 36 10.64 36.25 -15.69
N ASN A 37 11.61 35.35 -15.56
CA ASN A 37 12.91 35.45 -16.23
C ASN A 37 13.13 34.19 -17.10
N LYS A 38 14.39 33.89 -17.44
CA LYS A 38 14.78 32.73 -18.26
C LYS A 38 15.79 31.83 -17.52
N ILE A 39 15.78 31.87 -16.19
CA ILE A 39 16.73 31.14 -15.34
C ILE A 39 16.49 29.65 -15.47
N GLN A 40 17.56 28.88 -15.64
CA GLN A 40 17.51 27.42 -15.78
C GLN A 40 18.13 26.69 -14.58
N LEU A 41 19.09 27.33 -13.90
CA LEU A 41 19.87 26.73 -12.82
C LEU A 41 19.75 27.58 -11.56
N LEU A 42 19.69 26.90 -10.41
CA LEU A 42 19.89 27.51 -9.10
C LEU A 42 21.40 27.54 -8.85
N GLU A 43 22.01 28.71 -9.08
CA GLU A 43 23.45 28.97 -8.86
C GLU A 43 23.63 30.41 -8.39
N GLY A 44 24.80 30.80 -7.89
CA GLY A 44 25.06 32.20 -7.51
C GLY A 44 24.31 32.66 -6.25
N LEU A 45 23.83 31.71 -5.44
CA LEU A 45 23.07 31.94 -4.19
C LEU A 45 23.90 31.63 -2.94
N GLU A 46 25.18 31.26 -3.09
CA GLU A 46 26.04 30.68 -2.05
C GLU A 46 26.27 31.61 -0.86
N HIS A 47 26.22 32.93 -1.10
CA HIS A 47 26.47 33.97 -0.10
C HIS A 47 25.20 34.54 0.54
N LEU A 48 24.01 34.15 0.07
CA LEU A 48 22.72 34.73 0.49
C LEU A 48 22.12 34.01 1.73
N ASN A 49 22.94 33.74 2.72
CA ASN A 49 22.58 32.95 3.91
C ASN A 49 21.56 33.66 4.85
N LYS A 50 21.27 34.94 4.64
CA LYS A 50 20.19 35.68 5.34
C LYS A 50 18.85 35.73 4.58
N LEU A 51 18.78 35.15 3.39
CA LEU A 51 17.59 35.25 2.53
C LEU A 51 16.37 34.60 3.21
N ASP A 52 15.26 35.33 3.30
CA ASP A 52 13.97 34.84 3.82
C ASP A 52 13.03 34.42 2.69
N ILE A 53 13.04 35.14 1.58
CA ILE A 53 12.11 34.97 0.46
C ILE A 53 12.91 34.89 -0.85
N LEU A 54 12.71 33.80 -1.57
CA LEU A 54 13.22 33.60 -2.92
C LEU A 54 12.03 33.32 -3.84
N ASP A 55 11.76 34.26 -4.75
CA ASP A 55 10.73 34.12 -5.76
C ASP A 55 11.35 33.91 -7.15
N LEU A 56 11.12 32.73 -7.73
CA LEU A 56 11.63 32.28 -9.02
C LEU A 56 10.49 31.78 -9.92
N HIS A 57 9.25 32.21 -9.69
CA HIS A 57 8.11 31.75 -10.49
C HIS A 57 8.27 32.10 -11.99
N SER A 58 7.66 31.32 -12.88
CA SER A 58 7.71 31.54 -14.34
C SER A 58 9.15 31.65 -14.86
N ASN A 59 9.97 30.64 -14.56
CA ASN A 59 11.33 30.46 -15.09
C ASN A 59 11.42 29.11 -15.83
N ARG A 60 12.63 28.59 -16.03
CA ARG A 60 12.89 27.32 -16.74
C ARG A 60 13.69 26.35 -15.88
N ILE A 61 13.52 26.42 -14.57
CA ILE A 61 14.29 25.61 -13.61
C ILE A 61 13.79 24.18 -13.66
N GLU A 62 14.71 23.23 -13.87
CA GLU A 62 14.39 21.79 -13.95
C GLU A 62 14.67 21.02 -12.66
N LYS A 63 15.58 21.54 -11.82
CA LYS A 63 16.05 20.86 -10.60
C LYS A 63 16.19 21.82 -9.44
N ILE A 64 15.87 21.33 -8.24
CA ILE A 64 16.10 22.05 -7.00
C ILE A 64 17.45 21.61 -6.44
N GLU A 65 18.49 22.41 -6.66
CA GLU A 65 19.85 22.12 -6.21
C GLU A 65 20.55 23.40 -5.73
N ASN A 66 21.72 23.26 -5.09
CA ASN A 66 22.58 24.38 -4.66
C ASN A 66 21.94 25.46 -3.76
N ILE A 67 20.87 25.12 -3.03
CA ILE A 67 20.20 26.04 -2.10
C ILE A 67 20.37 25.66 -0.62
N GLY A 68 21.21 24.67 -0.32
CA GLY A 68 21.35 24.13 1.04
C GLY A 68 21.99 25.09 2.06
N ASN A 69 22.58 26.19 1.60
CA ASN A 69 23.14 27.26 2.42
C ASN A 69 22.09 28.30 2.86
N LEU A 70 20.86 28.24 2.35
CA LEU A 70 19.79 29.21 2.63
C LEU A 70 19.05 28.86 3.93
N PHE A 71 19.77 28.79 5.05
CA PHE A 71 19.25 28.31 6.35
C PHE A 71 18.08 29.13 6.92
N ASN A 72 17.99 30.40 6.51
CA ASN A 72 16.95 31.34 6.92
C ASN A 72 15.77 31.40 5.95
N LEU A 73 15.80 30.70 4.82
CA LEU A 73 14.75 30.76 3.82
C LEU A 73 13.43 30.28 4.40
N ARG A 74 12.40 31.11 4.28
CA ARG A 74 11.04 30.87 4.78
C ARG A 74 10.06 30.60 3.65
N VAL A 75 10.25 31.23 2.50
CA VAL A 75 9.38 31.10 1.33
C VAL A 75 10.24 30.81 0.11
N LEU A 76 9.96 29.69 -0.54
CA LEU A 76 10.51 29.33 -1.83
C LEU A 76 9.37 29.21 -2.84
N ASN A 77 9.33 30.12 -3.81
CA ASN A 77 8.36 30.10 -4.89
C ASN A 77 9.02 29.68 -6.20
N LEU A 78 8.67 28.48 -6.67
CA LEU A 78 9.09 27.87 -7.93
C LEU A 78 7.88 27.54 -8.82
N GLU A 79 6.74 28.23 -8.63
CA GLU A 79 5.57 28.04 -9.49
C GLU A 79 5.92 28.25 -10.97
N ASP A 80 5.28 27.49 -11.87
CA ASP A 80 5.45 27.66 -13.32
C ASP A 80 6.92 27.50 -13.75
N ASN A 81 7.47 26.34 -13.45
CA ASN A 81 8.82 25.91 -13.82
C ASN A 81 8.76 24.47 -14.40
N LEU A 82 9.91 23.81 -14.52
CA LEU A 82 10.05 22.49 -15.12
C LEU A 82 10.52 21.43 -14.11
N VAL A 83 10.36 21.69 -12.81
CA VAL A 83 10.86 20.83 -11.73
C VAL A 83 10.16 19.47 -11.77
N GLN A 84 10.94 18.39 -11.71
CA GLN A 84 10.45 17.01 -11.82
C GLN A 84 10.42 16.25 -10.49
N GLU A 85 11.25 16.66 -9.54
CA GLU A 85 11.40 16.00 -8.25
C GLU A 85 11.57 17.03 -7.14
N ILE A 86 11.07 16.69 -5.95
CA ILE A 86 11.42 17.41 -4.72
C ILE A 86 12.52 16.62 -4.03
N PRO A 87 13.80 17.02 -4.14
CA PRO A 87 14.88 16.32 -3.48
C PRO A 87 14.83 16.53 -1.96
N THR A 88 15.75 15.89 -1.24
CA THR A 88 15.96 16.24 0.17
C THR A 88 16.50 17.67 0.24
N LEU A 89 15.68 18.59 0.76
CA LEU A 89 15.98 20.02 0.88
C LEU A 89 16.87 20.28 2.11
N SER A 90 18.05 19.67 2.14
CA SER A 90 19.02 19.79 3.22
C SER A 90 19.37 21.25 3.49
N GLY A 91 19.44 21.64 4.75
CA GLY A 91 19.78 23.00 5.15
C GLY A 91 18.63 24.02 5.19
N LEU A 92 17.48 23.76 4.54
CA LEU A 92 16.33 24.67 4.54
C LEU A 92 15.47 24.58 5.83
N TYR A 93 16.11 24.61 7.00
CA TYR A 93 15.47 24.36 8.30
C TYR A 93 14.39 25.38 8.68
N SER A 94 14.42 26.57 8.08
CA SER A 94 13.44 27.64 8.33
C SER A 94 12.29 27.69 7.34
N LEU A 95 12.24 26.79 6.34
CA LEU A 95 11.26 26.84 5.28
C LEU A 95 9.85 26.64 5.85
N CYS A 96 8.97 27.59 5.57
CA CYS A 96 7.56 27.59 5.99
C CYS A 96 6.63 27.31 4.81
N GLU A 97 6.96 27.80 3.63
CA GLU A 97 6.16 27.69 2.41
C GLU A 97 7.01 27.23 1.22
N LEU A 98 6.52 26.20 0.54
CA LEU A 98 7.07 25.71 -0.73
C LEU A 98 5.96 25.74 -1.79
N ASN A 99 6.13 26.60 -2.80
CA ASN A 99 5.24 26.64 -3.96
C ASN A 99 5.91 26.04 -5.19
N LEU A 100 5.31 24.97 -5.69
CA LEU A 100 5.73 24.19 -6.87
C LEU A 100 4.52 23.94 -7.79
N LYS A 101 3.51 24.81 -7.75
CA LYS A 101 2.38 24.71 -8.69
C LYS A 101 2.86 24.76 -10.14
N LYS A 102 2.14 24.12 -11.06
CA LYS A 102 2.45 24.15 -12.51
C LYS A 102 3.89 23.73 -12.80
N ASN A 103 4.27 22.56 -12.30
CA ASN A 103 5.57 21.95 -12.56
C ASN A 103 5.37 20.53 -13.13
N LYS A 104 6.42 19.73 -13.14
CA LYS A 104 6.40 18.34 -13.62
C LYS A 104 6.70 17.35 -12.49
N VAL A 105 6.44 17.73 -11.24
CA VAL A 105 6.80 16.93 -10.06
C VAL A 105 6.09 15.60 -10.10
N TRP A 106 6.83 14.50 -10.12
CA TRP A 106 6.29 13.13 -10.08
C TRP A 106 6.72 12.36 -8.84
N THR A 107 7.83 12.75 -8.18
CA THR A 107 8.35 12.13 -6.96
C THR A 107 8.73 13.16 -5.90
N ILE A 108 8.68 12.73 -4.64
CA ILE A 108 9.02 13.54 -3.45
C ILE A 108 9.94 12.70 -2.57
N HIS A 109 11.15 13.18 -2.33
CA HIS A 109 12.11 12.56 -1.40
C HIS A 109 11.80 12.91 0.06
N GLU A 110 12.43 12.17 0.98
CA GLU A 110 12.26 12.36 2.41
C GLU A 110 12.73 13.75 2.88
N ASN A 111 11.82 14.48 3.54
CA ASN A 111 12.02 15.85 4.00
C ASN A 111 11.53 16.07 5.45
N LYS A 112 11.62 15.04 6.30
CA LYS A 112 11.12 15.07 7.69
C LYS A 112 11.81 16.10 8.58
N HIS A 113 12.97 16.62 8.18
CA HIS A 113 13.73 17.68 8.88
C HIS A 113 13.12 19.08 8.72
N LEU A 114 12.23 19.30 7.75
CA LEU A 114 11.57 20.59 7.51
C LEU A 114 10.47 20.87 8.55
N LYS A 115 10.86 21.04 9.81
CA LYS A 115 9.92 21.15 10.95
C LYS A 115 9.05 22.41 10.90
N LYS A 116 9.43 23.45 10.15
CA LYS A 116 8.62 24.67 10.02
C LYS A 116 7.69 24.67 8.81
N LEU A 117 7.83 23.71 7.90
CA LEU A 117 7.08 23.66 6.66
C LEU A 117 5.61 23.39 6.95
N ASN A 118 4.77 24.39 6.70
CA ASN A 118 3.35 24.37 7.04
C ASN A 118 2.45 24.52 5.82
N ARG A 119 2.99 25.00 4.69
CA ARG A 119 2.25 25.24 3.46
C ARG A 119 3.01 24.68 2.26
N VAL A 120 2.37 23.76 1.57
CA VAL A 120 2.95 23.06 0.40
C VAL A 120 1.95 23.12 -0.74
N LEU A 121 2.36 23.72 -1.85
CA LEU A 121 1.52 23.93 -3.03
C LEU A 121 2.10 23.15 -4.20
N LEU A 122 1.43 22.05 -4.57
CA LEU A 122 1.80 21.08 -5.60
C LEU A 122 0.71 20.92 -6.67
N GLY A 123 -0.21 21.88 -6.77
CA GLY A 123 -1.28 21.81 -7.77
C GLY A 123 -0.73 21.83 -9.20
N ASP A 124 -1.37 21.11 -10.12
CA ASP A 124 -0.93 20.99 -11.53
C ASP A 124 0.51 20.45 -11.65
N ASN A 125 0.66 19.16 -11.32
CA ASN A 125 1.90 18.40 -11.36
C ASN A 125 1.62 16.97 -11.89
N LYS A 126 2.59 16.05 -11.75
CA LYS A 126 2.53 14.67 -12.26
C LYS A 126 2.61 13.62 -11.14
N ILE A 127 2.19 13.97 -9.93
CA ILE A 127 2.19 13.05 -8.78
C ILE A 127 1.11 11.99 -8.98
N ALA A 128 1.53 10.73 -9.10
CA ALA A 128 0.64 9.59 -9.32
C ALA A 128 0.73 8.58 -8.18
N VAL A 129 -0.25 7.67 -8.09
CA VAL A 129 -0.10 6.49 -7.23
C VAL A 129 0.82 5.50 -7.92
N LEU A 130 2.05 5.35 -7.43
CA LEU A 130 2.91 4.25 -7.87
C LEU A 130 2.38 2.93 -7.31
N HIS A 131 1.83 2.08 -8.19
CA HIS A 131 1.47 0.70 -7.90
C HIS A 131 2.69 -0.20 -8.14
N GLY A 132 3.56 -0.34 -7.13
CA GLY A 132 4.60 -1.38 -7.11
C GLY A 132 4.11 -2.60 -6.35
N ALA A 133 4.42 -3.81 -6.82
CA ALA A 133 3.87 -5.08 -6.33
C ALA A 133 4.14 -5.42 -4.84
N TRP A 134 4.87 -4.59 -4.07
CA TRP A 134 5.04 -4.75 -2.62
C TRP A 134 5.11 -3.42 -1.84
N SER A 135 4.79 -2.28 -2.45
CA SER A 135 4.88 -0.99 -1.75
C SER A 135 3.78 -0.04 -2.18
N LEU A 136 2.92 0.30 -1.22
CA LEU A 136 2.08 1.48 -1.31
C LEU A 136 3.01 2.71 -1.32
N THR A 137 3.27 3.25 -2.50
CA THR A 137 3.40 4.70 -2.70
C THR A 137 4.48 5.42 -1.86
N ILE A 138 5.77 5.06 -2.04
CA ILE A 138 6.93 5.72 -1.38
C ILE A 138 6.85 7.26 -1.42
N ASP A 139 6.42 7.85 -2.55
CA ASP A 139 6.35 9.31 -2.71
C ASP A 139 5.32 9.98 -1.80
N LEU A 140 4.17 9.33 -1.60
CA LEU A 140 3.15 9.82 -0.68
C LEU A 140 3.57 9.60 0.77
N GLU A 141 4.24 8.49 1.08
CA GLU A 141 4.76 8.26 2.42
C GLU A 141 5.75 9.35 2.83
N ASN A 142 6.60 9.80 1.91
CA ASN A 142 7.51 10.92 2.12
C ASN A 142 6.74 12.24 2.37
N LEU A 143 5.69 12.51 1.59
CA LEU A 143 4.80 13.66 1.82
C LEU A 143 4.08 13.58 3.18
N PHE A 144 3.56 12.41 3.55
CA PHE A 144 2.90 12.17 4.83
C PHE A 144 3.88 12.22 6.02
N GLY A 145 5.16 11.95 5.78
CA GLY A 145 6.24 12.10 6.75
C GLY A 145 6.46 13.56 7.19
N MET A 146 6.04 14.53 6.39
CA MET A 146 6.08 15.97 6.73
C MET A 146 4.86 16.36 7.59
N GLN A 147 4.88 15.95 8.85
CA GLN A 147 3.71 16.02 9.76
C GLN A 147 3.25 17.44 10.15
N ASN A 148 4.03 18.49 9.85
CA ASN A 148 3.71 19.87 10.23
C ASN A 148 2.92 20.64 9.16
N ILE A 149 2.65 20.01 8.02
CA ILE A 149 1.86 20.62 6.94
C ILE A 149 0.43 20.87 7.42
N SER A 150 0.02 22.13 7.35
CA SER A 150 -1.32 22.62 7.68
C SER A 150 -2.15 22.98 6.45
N GLU A 151 -1.49 23.32 5.33
CA GLU A 151 -2.12 23.60 4.05
C GLU A 151 -1.41 22.81 2.95
N LEU A 152 -2.17 21.97 2.26
CA LEU A 152 -1.71 21.19 1.12
C LEU A 152 -2.59 21.50 -0.09
N CYS A 153 -1.99 21.93 -1.20
CA CYS A 153 -2.66 21.97 -2.49
C CYS A 153 -2.00 20.92 -3.39
N ILE A 154 -2.78 19.99 -3.95
CA ILE A 154 -2.27 18.91 -4.82
C ILE A 154 -3.31 18.57 -5.91
N GLU A 155 -4.28 19.47 -6.11
CA GLU A 155 -5.28 19.37 -7.16
C GLU A 155 -4.61 19.27 -8.54
N GLN A 156 -5.29 18.66 -9.52
CA GLN A 156 -4.75 18.50 -10.88
C GLN A 156 -3.45 17.69 -10.92
N ASN A 157 -3.35 16.67 -10.06
CA ASN A 157 -2.36 15.61 -10.17
C ASN A 157 -3.07 14.27 -10.45
N PRO A 158 -2.45 13.32 -11.18
CA PRO A 158 -3.05 12.00 -11.44
C PRO A 158 -3.56 11.29 -10.18
N ILE A 159 -2.88 11.45 -9.04
CA ILE A 159 -3.31 10.90 -7.75
C ILE A 159 -4.73 11.34 -7.32
N THR A 160 -5.16 12.54 -7.72
CA THR A 160 -6.46 13.09 -7.32
C THR A 160 -7.65 12.40 -7.99
N GLU A 161 -7.40 11.61 -9.04
CA GLU A 161 -8.42 10.77 -9.70
C GLU A 161 -8.82 9.57 -8.84
N ASN A 162 -8.01 9.19 -7.86
CA ASN A 162 -8.32 8.09 -6.95
C ASN A 162 -9.45 8.50 -6.00
N SER A 163 -10.56 7.76 -6.00
CA SER A 163 -11.74 8.03 -5.16
C SER A 163 -11.43 8.04 -3.65
N ASN A 164 -10.43 7.30 -3.21
CA ASN A 164 -9.98 7.23 -1.82
C ASN A 164 -8.90 8.26 -1.45
N PHE A 165 -8.41 9.04 -2.42
CA PHE A 165 -7.31 9.99 -2.22
C PHE A 165 -7.55 10.94 -1.04
N LYS A 166 -8.71 11.61 -1.03
CA LYS A 166 -9.06 12.56 0.02
C LYS A 166 -9.07 11.90 1.40
N THR A 167 -9.66 10.70 1.48
CA THR A 167 -9.71 9.89 2.70
C THR A 167 -8.30 9.54 3.17
N LEU A 168 -7.43 9.11 2.27
CA LEU A 168 -6.04 8.78 2.54
C LEU A 168 -5.27 9.97 3.11
N VAL A 169 -5.24 11.10 2.42
CA VAL A 169 -4.52 12.32 2.85
C VAL A 169 -5.01 12.79 4.21
N VAL A 170 -6.33 12.94 4.37
CA VAL A 170 -6.94 13.46 5.60
C VAL A 170 -6.66 12.55 6.81
N SER A 171 -6.57 11.24 6.59
CA SER A 171 -6.28 10.29 7.66
C SER A 171 -4.81 10.24 8.07
N LYS A 172 -3.88 10.42 7.12
CA LYS A 172 -2.44 10.30 7.34
C LYS A 172 -1.82 11.64 7.76
N MET A 173 -2.51 12.76 7.54
CA MET A 173 -2.05 14.11 7.89
C MET A 173 -2.96 14.75 8.94
N PRO A 174 -2.79 14.43 10.24
CA PRO A 174 -3.70 14.88 11.31
C PRO A 174 -3.72 16.41 11.49
N ASN A 175 -2.60 17.08 11.23
CA ASN A 175 -2.46 18.53 11.38
C ASN A 175 -2.99 19.34 10.19
N LEU A 176 -3.42 18.67 9.11
CA LEU A 176 -3.90 19.33 7.91
C LEU A 176 -5.21 20.08 8.18
N LYS A 177 -5.24 21.38 7.86
CA LYS A 177 -6.39 22.27 8.02
C LYS A 177 -7.05 22.61 6.69
N LEU A 178 -6.23 22.73 5.64
CA LEU A 178 -6.66 23.10 4.29
C LEU A 178 -6.15 22.07 3.28
N LEU A 179 -7.05 21.54 2.45
CA LEU A 179 -6.72 20.69 1.30
C LEU A 179 -7.35 21.28 0.06
N GLY A 180 -6.54 21.66 -0.93
CA GLY A 180 -7.01 22.30 -2.16
C GLY A 180 -7.77 23.61 -1.90
N GLY A 181 -7.36 24.36 -0.86
CA GLY A 181 -8.06 25.58 -0.41
C GLY A 181 -9.35 25.33 0.37
N LYS A 182 -9.79 24.08 0.54
CA LYS A 182 -11.00 23.73 1.30
C LYS A 182 -10.63 23.37 2.74
N ARG A 183 -11.38 23.92 3.69
CA ARG A 183 -11.21 23.61 5.12
C ARG A 183 -11.62 22.17 5.42
N ILE A 184 -10.80 21.47 6.20
CA ILE A 184 -11.09 20.13 6.71
C ILE A 184 -11.62 20.26 8.13
N LEU A 185 -12.81 19.70 8.37
CA LEU A 185 -13.44 19.64 9.69
C LEU A 185 -12.96 18.40 10.46
N ASP A 186 -12.97 18.46 11.78
CA ASP A 186 -12.52 17.35 12.64
C ASP A 186 -13.41 16.11 12.53
N GLU A 187 -14.70 16.30 12.20
CA GLU A 187 -15.60 15.18 11.88
C GLU A 187 -15.15 14.45 10.60
N THR A 188 -14.79 15.19 9.56
CA THR A 188 -14.25 14.63 8.31
C THR A 188 -12.99 13.80 8.58
N LYS A 189 -12.10 14.28 9.45
CA LYS A 189 -10.90 13.54 9.87
C LYS A 189 -11.25 12.22 10.55
N ARG A 190 -12.14 12.27 11.56
CA ARG A 190 -12.59 11.08 12.30
C ARG A 190 -13.24 10.06 11.38
N ASN A 191 -14.09 10.50 10.45
CA ASN A 191 -14.75 9.62 9.48
C ASN A 191 -13.75 8.99 8.51
N ALA A 192 -12.77 9.75 8.01
CA ALA A 192 -11.73 9.23 7.14
C ALA A 192 -10.90 8.12 7.80
N ILE A 193 -10.48 8.32 9.05
CA ILE A 193 -9.74 7.30 9.82
C ILE A 193 -10.58 6.03 10.02
N ARG A 194 -11.87 6.15 10.32
CA ARG A 194 -12.77 5.00 10.46
C ARG A 194 -12.92 4.22 9.16
N LEU A 195 -13.10 4.92 8.04
CA LEU A 195 -13.25 4.31 6.72
C LEU A 195 -12.00 3.51 6.32
N LEU A 196 -10.80 4.06 6.53
CA LEU A 196 -9.57 3.33 6.23
C LEU A 196 -9.34 2.13 7.12
N LYS A 197 -9.61 2.23 8.43
CA LYS A 197 -9.54 1.06 9.33
C LYS A 197 -10.50 -0.05 8.87
N LYS A 198 -11.71 0.31 8.44
CA LYS A 198 -12.68 -0.64 7.89
C LYS A 198 -12.16 -1.28 6.60
N GLU A 199 -11.56 -0.50 5.71
CA GLU A 199 -10.99 -1.00 4.46
C GLU A 199 -9.77 -1.90 4.69
N GLU A 200 -8.86 -1.54 5.60
CA GLU A 200 -7.71 -2.35 6.01
C GLU A 200 -8.14 -3.68 6.65
N ASN A 201 -9.17 -3.65 7.51
CA ASN A 201 -9.74 -4.88 8.07
C ASN A 201 -10.32 -5.77 6.97
N ARG A 202 -11.10 -5.20 6.04
CA ARG A 202 -11.65 -5.93 4.91
C ARG A 202 -10.56 -6.56 4.03
N LYS A 203 -9.46 -5.83 3.80
CA LYS A 203 -8.29 -6.35 3.04
C LYS A 203 -7.63 -7.50 3.79
N ARG A 204 -7.39 -7.37 5.10
CA ARG A 204 -6.83 -8.46 5.94
C ARG A 204 -7.72 -9.70 5.95
N ASP A 205 -9.03 -9.53 6.05
CA ASP A 205 -9.97 -10.65 6.05
C ASP A 205 -9.99 -11.36 4.68
N LEU A 206 -9.90 -10.59 3.59
CA LEU A 206 -9.77 -11.16 2.24
C LEU A 206 -8.45 -11.91 2.05
N GLU A 207 -7.35 -11.37 2.57
CA GLU A 207 -6.03 -12.01 2.47
C GLU A 207 -5.98 -13.32 3.26
N LYS A 208 -6.48 -13.31 4.51
CA LYS A 208 -6.62 -14.54 5.31
C LYS A 208 -7.46 -15.60 4.60
N ARG A 209 -8.53 -15.21 3.90
CA ARG A 209 -9.34 -16.13 3.10
C ARG A 209 -8.55 -16.70 1.92
N LYS A 210 -7.74 -15.89 1.24
CA LYS A 210 -6.87 -16.37 0.15
C LYS A 210 -5.79 -17.32 0.67
N ASP A 211 -5.12 -16.98 1.76
CA ASP A 211 -4.10 -17.83 2.38
C ASP A 211 -4.70 -19.18 2.78
N PHE A 212 -5.88 -19.16 3.41
CA PHE A 212 -6.62 -20.37 3.75
C PHE A 212 -6.97 -21.21 2.52
N MET A 213 -7.47 -20.58 1.45
CA MET A 213 -7.79 -21.26 0.19
C MET A 213 -6.55 -21.86 -0.47
N MET A 214 -5.43 -21.14 -0.48
CA MET A 214 -4.17 -21.62 -1.05
C MET A 214 -3.60 -22.80 -0.25
N GLU A 215 -3.66 -22.74 1.09
CA GLU A 215 -3.22 -23.84 1.95
C GLU A 215 -4.11 -25.09 1.77
N ARG A 216 -5.43 -24.88 1.69
CA ARG A 216 -6.42 -25.92 1.36
C ARG A 216 -6.10 -26.59 0.03
N GLU A 217 -5.89 -25.82 -1.03
CA GLU A 217 -5.55 -26.36 -2.37
C GLU A 217 -4.24 -27.15 -2.36
N LYS A 218 -3.25 -26.69 -1.60
CA LYS A 218 -1.97 -27.40 -1.45
C LYS A 218 -2.15 -28.76 -0.77
N TYR A 219 -2.94 -28.85 0.29
CA TYR A 219 -3.21 -30.14 0.95
C TYR A 219 -3.96 -31.10 0.03
N ILE A 220 -5.02 -30.63 -0.63
CA ILE A 220 -5.81 -31.45 -1.55
C ILE A 220 -4.93 -31.95 -2.71
N SER A 221 -4.05 -31.10 -3.25
CA SER A 221 -3.12 -31.47 -4.31
C SER A 221 -2.12 -32.54 -3.87
N GLN A 222 -1.56 -32.41 -2.66
CA GLN A 222 -0.67 -33.43 -2.09
C GLN A 222 -1.38 -34.78 -1.87
N ILE A 223 -2.63 -34.76 -1.37
CA ILE A 223 -3.44 -35.97 -1.19
C ILE A 223 -3.71 -36.63 -2.55
N LYS A 224 -4.08 -35.82 -3.55
CA LYS A 224 -4.29 -36.30 -4.92
C LYS A 224 -3.03 -36.96 -5.49
N GLU A 225 -1.87 -36.33 -5.37
CA GLU A 225 -0.59 -36.87 -5.87
C GLU A 225 -0.23 -38.20 -5.19
N ASN A 226 -0.36 -38.27 -3.87
CA ASN A 226 -0.15 -39.50 -3.10
C ASN A 226 -1.12 -40.62 -3.52
N TRP A 227 -2.38 -40.26 -3.77
CA TRP A 227 -3.41 -41.20 -4.20
C TRP A 227 -3.18 -41.70 -5.64
N THR A 228 -2.73 -40.85 -6.57
CA THR A 228 -2.42 -41.23 -7.95
C THR A 228 -1.16 -42.08 -8.07
N ASN A 229 -0.11 -41.77 -7.30
CA ASN A 229 1.20 -42.43 -7.41
C ASN A 229 1.27 -43.82 -6.76
N LYS A 230 0.15 -44.33 -6.19
CA LYS A 230 0.08 -45.65 -5.54
C LYS A 230 1.24 -45.93 -4.57
N THR A 231 1.67 -44.95 -3.76
CA THR A 231 2.38 -45.22 -2.50
C THR A 231 1.43 -45.74 -1.41
N PHE A 232 0.40 -46.51 -1.81
CA PHE A 232 -0.27 -47.48 -0.97
C PHE A 232 0.33 -48.84 -1.35
N ASN A 233 1.47 -49.16 -0.74
CA ASN A 233 1.90 -50.55 -0.66
C ASN A 233 0.85 -51.27 0.21
N GLU A 234 0.12 -52.23 -0.35
CA GLU A 234 -0.84 -53.10 0.33
C GLU A 234 -0.21 -54.02 1.41
N SER A 235 0.96 -53.68 1.94
CA SER A 235 1.78 -54.61 2.71
C SER A 235 2.54 -54.02 3.89
N ASN A 236 2.14 -52.85 4.44
CA ASN A 236 2.55 -52.44 5.79
C ASN A 236 1.52 -51.47 6.41
N VAL A 237 0.46 -52.02 7.01
CA VAL A 237 -0.36 -51.28 7.98
C VAL A 237 0.35 -51.39 9.32
N THR A 238 1.18 -50.40 9.64
CA THR A 238 1.64 -50.14 11.00
C THR A 238 1.06 -48.80 11.42
N LEU A 239 0.21 -48.82 12.46
CA LEU A 239 -0.21 -47.63 13.18
C LEU A 239 1.04 -46.98 13.76
N VAL A 240 1.46 -45.84 13.21
CA VAL A 240 2.50 -45.00 13.82
C VAL A 240 1.85 -43.69 14.25
N GLU A 241 1.80 -43.49 15.56
CA GLU A 241 1.47 -42.21 16.16
C GLU A 241 2.57 -41.18 15.83
N SER A 242 2.12 -40.03 15.33
CA SER A 242 2.82 -38.74 15.33
C SER A 242 4.29 -38.74 14.87
N ASP A 243 4.53 -38.79 13.55
CA ASP A 243 5.76 -38.27 12.95
C ASP A 243 5.44 -36.99 12.13
N PRO A 244 5.98 -35.81 12.49
CA PRO A 244 5.76 -34.55 11.78
C PRO A 244 6.32 -34.52 10.34
N ASN A 245 7.09 -35.53 9.92
CA ASN A 245 7.78 -35.56 8.62
C ASN A 245 7.15 -36.48 7.56
N PHE A 246 6.04 -37.16 7.83
CA PHE A 246 5.26 -37.87 6.79
C PHE A 246 3.97 -37.11 6.45
N GLY A 247 3.83 -36.75 5.17
CA GLY A 247 2.81 -35.84 4.64
C GLY A 247 1.37 -36.19 5.02
N LYS A 248 0.55 -35.14 5.21
CA LYS A 248 -0.86 -35.28 5.60
C LYS A 248 -1.61 -36.16 4.58
N SER A 249 -2.02 -37.36 5.00
CA SER A 249 -2.73 -38.35 4.17
C SER A 249 -4.25 -38.15 4.15
N ALA A 250 -4.74 -37.10 4.82
CA ALA A 250 -6.15 -36.82 5.03
C ALA A 250 -6.38 -35.31 5.16
N TYR A 251 -7.50 -34.83 4.61
CA TYR A 251 -8.01 -33.48 4.82
C TYR A 251 -9.53 -33.56 4.90
N VAL A 252 -10.13 -32.82 5.84
CA VAL A 252 -11.58 -32.83 6.06
C VAL A 252 -12.03 -31.41 6.33
N GLU A 253 -13.09 -30.99 5.67
CA GLU A 253 -13.68 -29.67 5.87
C GLU A 253 -15.21 -29.74 5.86
N LEU A 254 -15.83 -28.84 6.63
CA LEU A 254 -17.28 -28.69 6.70
C LEU A 254 -17.66 -27.37 6.01
N ASP A 255 -18.41 -27.46 4.92
CA ASP A 255 -19.01 -26.31 4.22
C ASP A 255 -20.53 -26.33 4.39
N GLY A 256 -21.04 -25.45 5.25
CA GLY A 256 -22.44 -25.43 5.66
C GLY A 256 -22.85 -26.76 6.32
N THR A 257 -23.66 -27.55 5.62
CA THR A 257 -24.11 -28.89 6.05
C THR A 257 -23.47 -30.03 5.24
N CYS A 258 -22.50 -29.71 4.38
CA CYS A 258 -21.72 -30.67 3.60
C CYS A 258 -20.37 -30.93 4.26
N LEU A 259 -20.05 -32.19 4.54
CA LEU A 259 -18.74 -32.59 5.03
C LEU A 259 -17.93 -33.20 3.89
N HIS A 260 -16.89 -32.48 3.46
CA HIS A 260 -15.94 -32.92 2.44
C HIS A 260 -14.80 -33.69 3.07
N ILE A 261 -14.51 -34.87 2.52
CA ILE A 261 -13.54 -35.82 3.06
C ILE A 261 -12.58 -36.20 1.94
N TYR A 262 -11.30 -35.91 2.17
CA TYR A 262 -10.22 -36.20 1.24
C TYR A 262 -9.27 -37.25 1.84
N GLY A 263 -8.91 -38.27 1.05
CA GLY A 263 -7.97 -39.32 1.48
C GLY A 263 -8.43 -40.09 2.73
N ASN A 264 -7.52 -40.35 3.67
CA ASN A 264 -7.81 -41.16 4.86
C ASN A 264 -8.63 -40.44 5.95
N GLY A 265 -9.29 -39.33 5.62
CA GLY A 265 -10.01 -38.46 6.56
C GLY A 265 -11.31 -39.04 7.12
N ILE A 266 -11.68 -40.25 6.76
CA ILE A 266 -13.00 -40.82 7.05
C ILE A 266 -13.31 -40.97 8.54
N ALA A 267 -12.28 -41.13 9.38
CA ALA A 267 -12.45 -41.16 10.82
C ALA A 267 -13.00 -39.85 11.39
N ALA A 268 -12.87 -38.73 10.67
CA ALA A 268 -13.40 -37.44 11.11
C ALA A 268 -14.94 -37.42 11.19
N ILE A 269 -15.64 -38.29 10.46
CA ILE A 269 -17.11 -38.39 10.53
C ILE A 269 -17.56 -38.59 11.98
N THR A 270 -16.83 -39.38 12.77
CA THR A 270 -17.11 -39.63 14.21
C THR A 270 -17.11 -38.36 15.05
N ARG A 271 -16.28 -37.37 14.70
CA ARG A 271 -16.15 -36.10 15.42
C ARG A 271 -17.27 -35.12 15.10
N HIS A 272 -17.98 -35.33 13.99
CA HIS A 272 -19.05 -34.47 13.52
C HIS A 272 -20.44 -35.13 13.64
N GLU A 273 -20.55 -36.27 14.35
CA GLU A 273 -21.82 -36.99 14.56
C GLU A 273 -22.93 -36.13 15.20
N SER A 274 -22.56 -35.08 15.93
CA SER A 274 -23.49 -34.15 16.60
C SER A 274 -23.91 -32.95 15.74
N GLN A 275 -23.38 -32.81 14.52
CA GLN A 275 -23.69 -31.70 13.62
C GLN A 275 -24.80 -32.05 12.64
N ASN A 276 -25.51 -31.03 12.13
CA ASN A 276 -26.59 -31.21 11.16
C ASN A 276 -26.03 -31.45 9.74
N ILE A 277 -25.27 -32.52 9.56
CA ILE A 277 -24.71 -32.90 8.26
C ILE A 277 -25.82 -33.46 7.38
N THR A 278 -26.03 -32.84 6.22
CA THR A 278 -26.99 -33.29 5.21
C THR A 278 -26.34 -33.94 4.00
N MET A 279 -25.02 -33.74 3.82
CA MET A 279 -24.27 -34.27 2.70
C MET A 279 -22.87 -34.74 3.11
N LEU A 280 -22.43 -35.90 2.63
CA LEU A 280 -21.03 -36.34 2.67
C LEU A 280 -20.47 -36.32 1.25
N HIS A 281 -19.33 -35.67 1.06
CA HIS A 281 -18.62 -35.62 -0.22
C HIS A 281 -17.24 -36.29 -0.06
N PHE A 282 -16.96 -37.30 -0.87
CA PHE A 282 -15.73 -38.08 -0.82
C PHE A 282 -14.87 -37.83 -2.05
N ASP A 283 -13.56 -37.58 -1.84
CA ASP A 283 -12.58 -37.37 -2.92
C ASP A 283 -11.23 -38.01 -2.60
N PHE A 284 -10.62 -38.66 -3.59
CA PHE A 284 -9.32 -39.35 -3.46
C PHE A 284 -9.33 -40.45 -2.37
N ILE A 285 -10.43 -41.19 -2.29
CA ILE A 285 -10.65 -42.25 -1.29
C ILE A 285 -10.70 -43.63 -1.96
N ASP A 286 -10.11 -44.61 -1.29
CA ASP A 286 -10.31 -46.03 -1.61
C ASP A 286 -11.49 -46.58 -0.80
N MET A 287 -12.48 -47.15 -1.49
CA MET A 287 -13.69 -47.67 -0.83
C MET A 287 -13.43 -48.78 0.18
N ALA A 288 -12.30 -49.52 0.06
CA ALA A 288 -11.92 -50.50 1.07
C ALA A 288 -11.76 -49.87 2.47
N MET A 289 -11.36 -48.60 2.54
CA MET A 289 -11.19 -47.85 3.79
C MET A 289 -12.51 -47.28 4.34
N VAL A 290 -13.57 -47.25 3.54
CA VAL A 290 -14.89 -46.70 3.90
C VAL A 290 -15.72 -47.71 4.68
N THR A 291 -15.62 -48.99 4.32
CA THR A 291 -16.43 -50.09 4.90
C THR A 291 -16.45 -50.14 6.43
N PRO A 292 -15.33 -49.94 7.16
CA PRO A 292 -15.34 -49.97 8.63
C PRO A 292 -16.14 -48.82 9.27
N PHE A 293 -16.36 -47.71 8.55
CA PHE A 293 -16.99 -46.49 9.07
C PHE A 293 -18.48 -46.38 8.72
N ILE A 294 -19.03 -47.36 8.00
CA ILE A 294 -20.45 -47.38 7.63
C ILE A 294 -21.39 -47.26 8.84
N PRO A 295 -21.18 -47.96 9.97
CA PRO A 295 -22.04 -47.82 11.15
C PRO A 295 -22.07 -46.40 11.72
N VAL A 296 -21.02 -45.61 11.49
CA VAL A 296 -20.92 -44.21 11.91
C VAL A 296 -21.69 -43.31 10.95
N VAL A 297 -21.57 -43.53 9.63
CA VAL A 297 -22.32 -42.79 8.61
C VAL A 297 -23.83 -42.91 8.84
N LEU A 298 -24.30 -44.12 9.19
CA LEU A 298 -25.72 -44.38 9.48
C LEU A 298 -26.26 -43.67 10.72
N LYS A 299 -25.39 -43.15 11.62
CA LYS A 299 -25.82 -42.36 12.78
C LYS A 299 -26.14 -40.89 12.42
N LEU A 300 -25.74 -40.42 11.24
CA LEU A 300 -26.04 -39.07 10.76
C LEU A 300 -27.50 -38.99 10.31
N LYS A 301 -28.40 -38.71 11.26
CA LYS A 301 -29.87 -38.74 11.06
C LYS A 301 -30.40 -37.82 9.96
N ASN A 302 -29.66 -36.76 9.62
CA ASN A 302 -30.07 -35.75 8.65
C ASN A 302 -29.36 -35.90 7.30
N LEU A 303 -28.56 -36.96 7.13
CA LEU A 303 -27.84 -37.23 5.89
C LEU A 303 -28.83 -37.57 4.77
N THR A 304 -28.84 -36.75 3.72
CA THR A 304 -29.75 -36.88 2.58
C THR A 304 -29.02 -37.15 1.27
N LYS A 305 -27.71 -36.91 1.22
CA LYS A 305 -26.91 -37.05 0.00
C LYS A 305 -25.52 -37.59 0.29
N LEU A 306 -25.09 -38.55 -0.54
CA LEU A 306 -23.71 -39.02 -0.63
C LEU A 306 -23.19 -38.64 -2.01
N GLU A 307 -22.03 -37.99 -2.07
CA GLU A 307 -21.38 -37.61 -3.31
C GLU A 307 -19.98 -38.20 -3.35
N PHE A 308 -19.66 -38.87 -4.45
CA PHE A 308 -18.34 -39.45 -4.67
C PHE A 308 -17.74 -38.75 -5.88
N GLY A 309 -16.69 -37.97 -5.67
CA GLY A 309 -15.91 -37.36 -6.74
C GLY A 309 -14.91 -38.36 -7.32
N THR A 310 -13.61 -38.10 -7.14
CA THR A 310 -12.53 -38.95 -7.66
C THR A 310 -12.23 -40.10 -6.69
N CYS A 311 -13.07 -41.13 -6.69
CA CYS A 311 -12.92 -42.32 -5.83
C CYS A 311 -12.64 -43.60 -6.64
N LYS A 312 -11.93 -44.57 -6.04
CA LYS A 312 -11.74 -45.91 -6.64
C LYS A 312 -12.95 -46.80 -6.31
N ILE A 313 -14.01 -46.65 -7.10
CA ILE A 313 -15.24 -47.47 -7.00
C ILE A 313 -15.26 -48.42 -8.19
N ASN A 314 -15.02 -49.70 -7.94
CA ASN A 314 -14.97 -50.75 -8.97
C ASN A 314 -16.28 -51.55 -9.06
N GLN A 315 -17.09 -51.55 -8.00
CA GLN A 315 -18.36 -52.27 -7.94
C GLN A 315 -19.38 -51.51 -7.10
N LEU A 316 -20.66 -51.55 -7.51
CA LEU A 316 -21.77 -50.93 -6.76
C LEU A 316 -21.97 -51.54 -5.36
N SER A 317 -21.57 -52.81 -5.17
CA SER A 317 -21.57 -53.48 -3.87
C SER A 317 -20.80 -52.69 -2.80
N GLN A 318 -19.74 -51.97 -3.20
CA GLN A 318 -18.90 -51.18 -2.30
C GLN A 318 -19.64 -49.96 -1.70
N VAL A 319 -20.66 -49.46 -2.37
CA VAL A 319 -21.46 -48.30 -1.93
C VAL A 319 -22.83 -48.74 -1.39
N SER A 320 -23.33 -49.89 -1.82
CA SER A 320 -24.65 -50.42 -1.44
C SER A 320 -24.85 -50.59 0.08
N ILE A 321 -23.78 -50.87 0.81
CA ILE A 321 -23.79 -51.05 2.27
C ILE A 321 -24.05 -49.71 3.01
N ILE A 322 -23.79 -48.57 2.36
CA ILE A 322 -24.07 -47.22 2.90
C ILE A 322 -25.49 -46.75 2.54
N LEU A 323 -26.11 -47.36 1.52
CA LEU A 323 -27.41 -46.97 0.96
C LEU A 323 -28.59 -47.80 1.50
N THR A 324 -28.34 -48.77 2.39
CA THR A 324 -29.34 -49.66 3.01
C THR A 324 -29.63 -49.25 4.44
#